data_AF-A0A2S6RXG7-F1
#
_entry.id   AF-A0A2S6RXG7-F1
#
_cell.length_a   1.000
_cell.length_b   1.000
_cell.length_c   1.000
_cell.angle_alpha   90.00
_cell.angle_beta   90.00
_cell.angle_gamma   90.00
#
_symmetry.space_group_name_H-M   'P 1'
#
loop_
_entity.id
_entity.type
_entity.pdbx_description
1 polymer ?
#
loop_
_entity_poly.entity_id
_entity_poly.type
_entity_poly.pdbx_seq_one_letter_code
_entity_poly.pdbx_strand_id
1 'polypeptide(L)'
;MTNTQETANETGERQKFRWRQHKNKLRIVLWLTMSAVLAYWAYSLAYDRFSQLNHELQSKLDQVQTKNNTLRADAAKAEARANILQQKYAADAPYGATRQIMALVKERLESGVSPDRVAFLVAMAENDTECEYNTDTRRFLVQTSLTTGANSAISFSNDTITVTGWGLPSRDVNDNLQSWFDAAQKIKILFTLIGGKEYRADGKLPLHHTMVTGNIEHRFTIKTSEAKGFVVVTEQRCRFP
;
A
#
# COMPACT_ATOMS: atom_id res chain seq x y z
N MET A 1 -71.32 -111.56 73.96
CA MET A 1 -70.07 -112.23 74.36
C MET A 1 -68.92 -111.32 73.96
N THR A 2 -68.18 -110.81 74.96
CA THR A 2 -66.71 -110.56 74.99
C THR A 2 -66.06 -109.84 73.78
N ASN A 3 -65.19 -108.82 73.89
CA ASN A 3 -64.54 -108.14 75.03
C ASN A 3 -63.66 -106.97 74.47
N THR A 4 -63.26 -106.04 75.36
CA THR A 4 -61.99 -105.24 75.39
C THR A 4 -61.65 -104.26 74.25
N GLN A 5 -61.58 -102.93 74.50
CA GLN A 5 -60.49 -102.12 75.13
C GLN A 5 -59.26 -101.96 74.21
N GLU A 6 -58.88 -100.75 73.74
CA GLU A 6 -58.21 -99.59 74.43
C GLU A 6 -56.75 -99.53 73.94
N THR A 7 -56.30 -98.44 73.28
CA THR A 7 -55.33 -97.44 73.79
C THR A 7 -54.93 -96.54 72.58
N ALA A 8 -55.20 -95.23 72.62
CA ALA A 8 -54.30 -94.13 73.01
C ALA A 8 -52.97 -94.04 72.23
N ASN A 9 -52.82 -93.03 71.36
CA ASN A 9 -51.55 -92.28 71.32
C ASN A 9 -51.68 -90.88 70.66
N GLU A 10 -50.76 -90.02 71.10
CA GLU A 10 -50.82 -88.57 71.16
C GLU A 10 -50.62 -87.79 69.85
N THR A 11 -51.35 -86.67 69.80
CA THR A 11 -51.08 -85.35 69.20
C THR A 11 -49.78 -85.12 68.43
N GLY A 12 -49.94 -84.67 67.17
CA GLY A 12 -48.96 -83.87 66.44
C GLY A 12 -49.66 -82.93 65.45
N GLU A 13 -49.90 -81.67 65.86
CA GLU A 13 -50.45 -80.64 64.99
C GLU A 13 -49.46 -80.27 63.87
N ARG A 14 -49.75 -80.70 62.64
CA ARG A 14 -49.10 -80.17 61.42
C ARG A 14 -49.94 -79.03 60.85
N GLN A 15 -49.45 -77.80 61.01
CA GLN A 15 -50.00 -76.61 60.35
C GLN A 15 -50.02 -76.78 58.83
N LYS A 16 -51.23 -76.87 58.24
CA LYS A 16 -51.43 -76.90 56.79
C LYS A 16 -51.30 -75.49 56.21
N PHE A 17 -50.17 -75.20 55.56
CA PHE A 17 -49.89 -73.95 54.86
C PHE A 17 -50.83 -73.74 53.66
N ARG A 18 -51.63 -72.66 53.68
CA ARG A 18 -52.73 -72.37 52.72
C ARG A 18 -52.19 -71.89 51.35
N TRP A 19 -51.79 -72.83 50.50
CA TRP A 19 -51.19 -72.64 49.16
C TRP A 19 -52.03 -71.92 48.07
N ARG A 20 -53.31 -71.58 48.30
CA ARG A 20 -54.18 -70.98 47.26
C ARG A 20 -54.12 -69.46 47.16
N GLN A 21 -53.91 -68.73 48.27
CA GLN A 21 -53.90 -67.25 48.24
C GLN A 21 -52.53 -66.64 47.88
N HIS A 22 -51.44 -67.39 48.06
CA HIS A 22 -50.10 -66.92 47.73
C HIS A 22 -49.77 -66.96 46.23
N LYS A 23 -50.53 -67.71 45.41
CA LYS A 23 -50.27 -67.81 43.96
C LYS A 23 -50.46 -66.47 43.21
N ASN A 24 -51.49 -65.70 43.56
CA ASN A 24 -51.72 -64.40 42.92
C ASN A 24 -50.71 -63.34 43.39
N LYS A 25 -50.34 -63.35 44.67
CA LYS A 25 -49.29 -62.47 45.20
C LYS A 25 -47.93 -62.75 44.55
N LEU A 26 -47.60 -64.03 44.36
CA LEU A 26 -46.34 -64.45 43.73
C LEU A 26 -46.28 -64.05 42.24
N ARG A 27 -47.40 -64.10 41.51
CA ARG A 27 -47.48 -63.59 40.14
C ARG A 27 -47.21 -62.08 40.05
N ILE A 28 -47.79 -61.28 40.94
CA ILE A 28 -47.59 -59.82 40.94
C ILE A 28 -46.12 -59.47 41.21
N VAL A 29 -45.50 -60.14 42.19
CA VAL A 29 -44.06 -59.95 42.47
C VAL A 29 -43.22 -60.31 41.26
N LEU A 30 -43.52 -61.41 40.57
CA LEU A 30 -42.82 -61.83 39.36
C LEU A 30 -42.95 -60.81 38.21
N TRP A 31 -44.13 -60.23 38.02
CA TRP A 31 -44.33 -59.18 37.01
C TRP A 31 -43.57 -57.89 37.37
N LEU A 32 -43.53 -57.52 38.65
CA LEU A 32 -42.78 -56.35 39.12
C LEU A 32 -41.27 -56.53 38.96
N THR A 33 -40.73 -57.70 39.31
CA THR A 33 -39.30 -57.98 39.10
C THR A 33 -38.95 -58.01 37.63
N MET A 34 -39.78 -58.63 36.79
CA MET A 34 -39.59 -58.63 35.34
C MET A 34 -39.61 -57.21 34.75
N SER A 35 -40.55 -56.37 35.18
CA SER A 35 -40.61 -54.96 34.76
C SER A 35 -39.39 -54.16 35.21
N ALA A 36 -38.90 -54.37 36.43
CA ALA A 36 -37.71 -53.70 36.95
C ALA A 36 -36.45 -54.09 36.17
N VAL A 37 -36.30 -55.37 35.82
CA VAL A 37 -35.19 -55.86 34.99
C VAL A 37 -35.27 -55.25 33.59
N LEU A 38 -36.45 -55.21 32.96
CA LEU A 38 -36.62 -54.59 31.65
C LEU A 38 -36.31 -53.09 31.65
N ALA A 39 -36.75 -52.36 32.69
CA ALA A 39 -36.45 -50.93 32.84
C ALA A 39 -34.93 -50.69 33.02
N TYR A 40 -34.26 -51.52 33.82
CA TYR A 40 -32.81 -51.45 34.00
C TYR A 40 -32.06 -51.73 32.70
N TRP A 41 -32.46 -52.76 31.96
CA TRP A 41 -31.83 -53.14 30.69
C TRP A 41 -32.04 -52.08 29.60
N ALA A 42 -33.22 -51.47 29.55
CA ALA A 42 -33.50 -50.35 28.65
C ALA A 42 -32.68 -49.11 29.01
N TYR A 43 -32.52 -48.80 30.30
CA TYR A 43 -31.70 -47.68 30.77
C TYR A 43 -30.21 -47.88 30.44
N SER A 44 -29.65 -49.08 30.68
CA SER A 44 -28.25 -49.36 30.36
C SER A 44 -27.96 -49.24 28.86
N LEU A 45 -28.85 -49.76 28.02
CA LEU A 45 -28.70 -49.67 26.56
C LEU A 45 -28.81 -48.23 26.04
N ALA A 46 -29.66 -47.41 26.67
CA ALA A 46 -29.82 -46.00 26.31
C ALA A 46 -28.63 -45.13 26.76
N TYR A 47 -28.07 -45.42 27.94
CA TYR A 47 -26.97 -44.65 28.53
C TYR A 47 -25.68 -44.74 27.71
N ASP A 48 -25.35 -45.93 27.19
CA ASP A 48 -24.17 -46.13 26.35
C ASP A 48 -24.24 -45.33 25.04
N ARG A 49 -25.42 -45.27 24.39
CA ARG A 49 -25.61 -44.47 23.18
C ARG A 49 -25.56 -42.97 23.45
N PHE A 50 -26.13 -42.52 24.57
CA PHE A 50 -26.15 -41.10 24.93
C PHE A 50 -24.76 -40.58 25.28
N SER A 51 -23.97 -41.38 26.00
CA SER A 51 -22.58 -41.01 26.34
C SER A 51 -21.70 -40.90 25.09
N GLN A 52 -21.81 -41.84 24.15
CA GLN A 52 -21.09 -41.78 22.87
C GLN A 52 -21.48 -40.55 22.05
N LEU A 53 -22.78 -40.24 21.93
CA LEU A 53 -23.24 -39.05 21.22
C LEU A 53 -22.74 -37.76 21.86
N ASN A 54 -22.77 -37.68 23.20
CA ASN A 54 -22.28 -36.53 23.94
C ASN A 54 -20.78 -36.34 23.76
N HIS A 55 -19.99 -37.42 23.79
CA HIS A 55 -18.55 -37.36 23.53
C HIS A 55 -18.24 -36.98 22.08
N GLU A 56 -18.98 -37.52 21.11
CA GLU A 56 -18.82 -37.13 19.70
C GLU A 56 -19.16 -35.65 19.51
N LEU A 57 -20.26 -35.19 20.10
CA LEU A 57 -20.69 -33.79 20.02
C LEU A 57 -19.67 -32.86 20.69
N GLN A 58 -19.17 -33.21 21.88
CA GLN A 58 -18.09 -32.47 22.54
C GLN A 58 -16.84 -32.42 21.66
N SER A 59 -16.41 -33.57 21.09
CA SER A 59 -15.23 -33.60 20.22
C SER A 59 -15.39 -32.75 18.96
N LYS A 60 -16.60 -32.71 18.37
CA LYS A 60 -16.91 -31.86 17.23
C LYS A 60 -16.93 -30.38 17.61
N LEU A 61 -17.50 -30.04 18.77
CA LEU A 61 -17.46 -28.67 19.30
C LEU A 61 -16.01 -28.23 19.54
N ASP A 62 -15.19 -29.07 20.17
CA ASP A 62 -13.78 -28.79 20.41
C ASP A 62 -12.99 -28.67 19.11
N GLN A 63 -13.28 -29.52 18.11
CA GLN A 63 -12.65 -29.45 16.80
C GLN A 63 -13.03 -28.16 16.07
N VAL A 64 -14.31 -27.77 16.08
CA VAL A 64 -14.78 -26.53 15.45
C VAL A 64 -14.19 -25.32 16.17
N GLN A 65 -14.16 -25.33 17.51
CA GLN A 65 -13.58 -24.27 18.31
C GLN A 65 -12.08 -24.11 18.02
N THR A 66 -11.35 -25.23 17.96
CA THR A 66 -9.92 -25.24 17.60
C THR A 66 -9.70 -24.70 16.20
N LYS A 67 -10.47 -25.17 15.21
CA LYS A 67 -10.40 -24.67 13.83
C LYS A 67 -10.73 -23.19 13.73
N ASN A 68 -11.73 -22.72 14.47
CA ASN A 68 -12.10 -21.30 14.49
C ASN A 68 -10.95 -20.46 15.08
N ASN A 69 -10.36 -20.91 16.18
CA ASN A 69 -9.22 -20.24 16.81
C ASN A 69 -7.99 -20.22 15.89
N THR A 70 -7.69 -21.33 15.21
CA THR A 70 -6.57 -21.38 14.26
C THR A 70 -6.81 -20.46 13.06
N LEU A 71 -8.02 -20.47 12.49
CA LEU A 71 -8.37 -19.60 11.37
C LEU A 71 -8.31 -18.12 11.76
N ARG A 72 -8.78 -17.76 12.96
CA ARG A 72 -8.64 -16.40 13.50
C ARG A 72 -7.18 -16.00 13.69
N ALA A 73 -6.35 -16.91 14.23
CA ALA A 73 -4.93 -16.64 14.39
C ALA A 73 -4.22 -16.48 13.03
N ASP A 74 -4.57 -17.28 12.03
CA ASP A 74 -3.99 -17.18 10.69
C ASP A 74 -4.48 -15.94 9.94
N ALA A 75 -5.75 -15.56 10.08
CA ALA A 75 -6.27 -14.30 9.57
C ALA A 75 -5.54 -13.10 10.21
N ALA A 76 -5.38 -13.09 11.53
CA ALA A 76 -4.64 -12.04 12.22
C ALA A 76 -3.17 -11.96 11.78
N LYS A 77 -2.51 -13.11 11.53
CA LYS A 77 -1.15 -13.14 10.98
C LYS A 77 -1.11 -12.60 9.55
N ALA A 78 -2.08 -12.94 8.70
CA ALA A 78 -2.16 -12.45 7.33
C ALA A 78 -2.38 -10.93 7.29
N GLU A 79 -3.29 -10.42 8.13
CA GLU A 79 -3.53 -8.99 8.30
C GLU A 79 -2.28 -8.27 8.81
N ALA A 80 -1.60 -8.80 9.83
CA ALA A 80 -0.36 -8.23 10.33
C ALA A 80 0.73 -8.17 9.23
N ARG A 81 0.88 -9.22 8.43
CA ARG A 81 1.82 -9.24 7.29
C ARG A 81 1.45 -8.22 6.22
N ALA A 82 0.16 -8.12 5.88
CA ALA A 82 -0.33 -7.14 4.91
C ALA A 82 -0.08 -5.71 5.39
N ASN A 83 -0.33 -5.41 6.67
CA ASN A 83 -0.09 -4.11 7.27
C ASN A 83 1.40 -3.76 7.27
N ILE A 84 2.28 -4.70 7.67
CA ILE A 84 3.73 -4.49 7.63
C ILE A 84 4.20 -4.23 6.19
N LEU A 85 3.69 -4.99 5.23
CA LEU A 85 4.04 -4.82 3.83
C LEU A 85 3.58 -3.46 3.30
N GLN A 86 2.34 -3.06 3.61
CA GLN A 86 1.79 -1.77 3.23
C GLN A 86 2.56 -0.61 3.85
N GLN A 87 2.99 -0.72 5.11
CA GLN A 87 3.84 0.29 5.76
C GLN A 87 5.20 0.41 5.07
N LYS A 88 5.83 -0.71 4.72
CA LYS A 88 7.10 -0.71 3.97
C LYS A 88 6.94 -0.07 2.59
N TYR A 89 5.91 -0.47 1.84
CA TYR A 89 5.62 0.15 0.54
C TYR A 89 5.35 1.65 0.67
N ALA A 90 4.60 2.08 1.68
CA ALA A 90 4.31 3.49 1.89
C ALA A 90 5.57 4.31 2.20
N ALA A 91 6.52 3.72 2.93
CA ALA A 91 7.81 4.33 3.27
C ALA A 91 8.77 4.38 2.08
N ASP A 92 8.85 3.30 1.30
CA ASP A 92 9.85 3.14 0.23
C ASP A 92 9.37 3.66 -1.13
N ALA A 93 8.06 3.84 -1.32
CA ALA A 93 7.52 4.29 -2.60
C ALA A 93 7.91 5.77 -2.87
N PRO A 94 8.49 6.08 -4.05
CA PRO A 94 8.83 7.44 -4.38
C PRO A 94 7.57 8.27 -4.69
N TYR A 95 7.49 9.46 -4.08
CA TYR A 95 6.43 10.44 -4.33
C TYR A 95 6.96 11.69 -5.07
N GLY A 96 6.05 12.41 -5.75
CA GLY A 96 6.37 13.69 -6.39
C GLY A 96 7.52 13.63 -7.38
N ALA A 97 8.49 14.54 -7.22
CA ALA A 97 9.67 14.67 -8.08
C ALA A 97 10.56 13.41 -8.07
N THR A 98 10.73 12.75 -6.92
CA THR A 98 11.53 11.51 -6.81
C THR A 98 11.00 10.41 -7.71
N ARG A 99 9.68 10.32 -7.89
CA ARG A 99 9.06 9.34 -8.79
C ARG A 99 9.43 9.57 -10.25
N GLN A 100 9.46 10.84 -10.67
CA GLN A 100 9.83 11.22 -12.04
C GLN A 100 11.30 10.89 -12.31
N ILE A 101 12.18 11.17 -11.34
CA ILE A 101 13.60 10.83 -11.43
C ILE A 101 13.79 9.31 -11.49
N MET A 102 13.13 8.54 -10.64
CA MET A 102 13.22 7.07 -10.65
C MET A 102 12.68 6.47 -11.95
N ALA A 103 11.64 7.05 -12.55
CA ALA A 103 11.15 6.64 -13.86
C ALA A 103 12.22 6.87 -14.95
N LEU A 104 12.92 8.01 -14.92
CA LEU A 104 14.01 8.31 -15.86
C LEU A 104 15.22 7.38 -15.66
N VAL A 105 15.59 7.11 -14.40
CA VAL A 105 16.64 6.13 -14.08
C VAL A 105 16.29 4.77 -14.65
N LYS A 106 15.06 4.30 -14.45
CA LYS A 106 14.56 3.03 -15.00
C LYS A 106 14.63 3.00 -16.52
N GLU A 107 14.13 4.04 -17.19
CA GLU A 107 14.17 4.15 -18.66
C GLU A 107 15.62 4.06 -19.20
N ARG A 108 16.58 4.71 -18.53
CA ARG A 108 17.99 4.66 -18.94
C ARG A 108 18.60 3.28 -18.77
N LEU A 109 18.31 2.59 -17.67
CA LEU A 109 18.75 1.21 -17.45
C LEU A 109 18.15 0.26 -18.50
N GLU A 110 16.86 0.41 -18.81
CA GLU A 110 16.18 -0.37 -19.86
C GLU A 110 16.75 -0.09 -21.25
N SER A 111 17.22 1.13 -21.51
CA SER A 111 17.92 1.51 -22.75
C SER A 111 19.36 0.99 -22.85
N GLY A 112 19.84 0.24 -21.86
CA GLY A 112 21.16 -0.41 -21.87
C GLY A 112 22.29 0.39 -21.24
N VAL A 113 21.99 1.48 -20.51
CA VAL A 113 23.00 2.20 -19.73
C VAL A 113 23.38 1.35 -18.51
N SER A 114 24.68 1.17 -18.24
CA SER A 114 25.12 0.35 -17.10
C SER A 114 24.70 0.96 -15.75
N PRO A 115 24.34 0.13 -14.75
CA PRO A 115 24.00 0.61 -13.41
C PRO A 115 25.10 1.46 -12.79
N ASP A 116 26.36 1.06 -12.95
CA ASP A 116 27.52 1.79 -12.41
C ASP A 116 27.63 3.20 -12.98
N ARG A 117 27.31 3.38 -14.26
CA ARG A 117 27.34 4.70 -14.90
C ARG A 117 26.23 5.61 -14.38
N VAL A 118 25.03 5.06 -14.18
CA VAL A 118 23.92 5.83 -13.60
C VAL A 118 24.23 6.19 -12.14
N ALA A 119 24.74 5.24 -11.37
CA ALA A 119 25.15 5.47 -9.98
C ALA A 119 26.25 6.54 -9.87
N PHE A 120 27.24 6.51 -10.76
CA PHE A 120 28.28 7.52 -10.85
C PHE A 120 27.71 8.92 -11.10
N LEU A 121 26.84 9.07 -12.11
CA LEU A 121 26.21 10.37 -12.42
C LEU A 121 25.35 10.90 -11.27
N VAL A 122 24.65 10.03 -10.55
CA VAL A 122 23.86 10.42 -9.36
C VAL A 122 24.79 10.81 -8.21
N ALA A 123 25.89 10.09 -8.00
CA ALA A 123 26.86 10.40 -6.95
C ALA A 123 27.58 11.73 -7.18
N MET A 124 27.78 12.12 -8.44
CA MET A 124 28.38 13.40 -8.82
C MET A 124 27.42 14.58 -8.78
N ALA A 125 26.11 14.35 -8.58
CA ALA A 125 25.13 15.41 -8.49
C ALA A 125 25.26 16.13 -7.13
N GLU A 126 26.27 17.00 -7.02
CA GLU A 126 26.50 17.86 -5.86
C GLU A 126 25.84 19.24 -6.07
N ASN A 127 25.40 19.88 -4.98
CA ASN A 127 24.86 21.24 -5.03
C ASN A 127 25.95 22.29 -5.28
N ASP A 128 27.19 21.97 -4.91
CA ASP A 128 28.32 22.91 -4.92
C ASP A 128 29.25 22.59 -6.10
N THR A 129 28.84 23.02 -7.28
CA THR A 129 29.72 23.02 -8.44
C THR A 129 30.67 24.21 -8.33
N GLU A 130 31.96 23.98 -8.52
CA GLU A 130 32.96 25.05 -8.73
C GLU A 130 32.52 25.93 -9.92
N CYS A 131 31.77 26.98 -9.62
CA CYS A 131 31.32 27.95 -10.59
C CYS A 131 32.37 29.05 -10.75
N GLU A 132 32.59 29.48 -11.98
CA GLU A 132 33.39 30.67 -12.26
C GLU A 132 32.79 31.87 -11.52
N TYR A 133 33.65 32.66 -10.87
CA TYR A 133 33.23 33.89 -10.18
C TYR A 133 32.75 34.96 -11.17
N ASN A 134 33.30 34.93 -12.39
CA ASN A 134 32.96 35.85 -13.46
C ASN A 134 31.72 35.34 -14.20
N THR A 135 30.62 36.07 -14.09
CA THR A 135 29.40 35.82 -14.86
C THR A 135 29.36 36.69 -16.11
N ASP A 136 28.98 36.15 -17.26
CA ASP A 136 28.67 36.94 -18.46
C ASP A 136 27.21 37.41 -18.38
N THR A 137 26.98 38.73 -18.49
CA THR A 137 25.64 39.30 -18.41
C THR A 137 25.36 40.13 -19.65
N ARG A 138 24.31 39.76 -20.38
CA ARG A 138 23.89 40.42 -21.62
C ARG A 138 22.40 40.67 -21.60
N ARG A 139 21.94 41.62 -22.40
CA ARG A 139 20.52 41.96 -22.54
C ARG A 139 20.06 41.84 -23.97
N PHE A 140 18.81 41.43 -24.16
CA PHE A 140 18.18 41.35 -25.47
C PHE A 140 16.71 41.76 -25.39
N LEU A 141 16.15 42.16 -26.52
CA LEU A 141 14.75 42.56 -26.66
C LEU A 141 13.87 41.32 -26.84
N VAL A 142 12.88 41.14 -25.96
CA VAL A 142 11.92 40.04 -26.07
C VAL A 142 10.99 40.33 -27.25
N GLN A 143 10.88 39.36 -28.16
CA GLN A 143 10.04 39.48 -29.33
C GLN A 143 8.56 39.33 -28.95
N THR A 144 7.70 40.13 -29.59
CA THR A 144 6.24 40.03 -29.47
C THR A 144 5.61 40.06 -30.85
N SER A 145 4.29 39.85 -30.95
CA SER A 145 3.57 40.01 -32.22
C SER A 145 3.66 41.42 -32.81
N LEU A 146 4.02 42.42 -32.01
CA LEU A 146 4.16 43.82 -32.43
C LEU A 146 5.62 44.26 -32.60
N THR A 147 6.56 43.48 -32.09
CA THR A 147 7.95 43.87 -32.01
C THR A 147 8.84 42.69 -32.39
N THR A 148 9.31 42.73 -33.63
CA THR A 148 10.35 41.88 -34.18
C THR A 148 11.46 42.80 -34.69
N GLY A 149 12.69 42.69 -34.19
CA GLY A 149 13.72 43.66 -34.53
C GLY A 149 15.12 43.26 -34.11
N ALA A 150 16.08 44.13 -34.42
CA ALA A 150 17.48 43.98 -34.04
C ALA A 150 17.65 43.86 -32.52
N ASN A 151 18.71 43.19 -32.08
CA ASN A 151 19.00 42.89 -30.66
C ASN A 151 18.02 41.93 -29.98
N SER A 152 17.29 41.09 -30.74
CA SER A 152 16.40 40.06 -30.19
C SER A 152 17.09 38.73 -29.88
N ALA A 153 18.40 38.67 -30.09
CA ALA A 153 19.23 37.51 -29.82
C ALA A 153 20.55 37.97 -29.19
N ILE A 154 21.06 37.16 -28.29
CA ILE A 154 22.39 37.32 -27.70
C ILE A 154 23.08 35.96 -27.69
N SER A 155 24.41 35.99 -27.73
CA SER A 155 25.21 34.78 -27.69
C SER A 155 26.08 34.74 -26.44
N PHE A 156 26.34 33.54 -25.94
CA PHE A 156 27.13 33.23 -24.75
C PHE A 156 28.19 32.18 -25.07
N SER A 157 29.15 32.01 -24.16
CA SER A 157 30.23 31.02 -24.26
C SER A 157 30.92 31.03 -25.64
N ASN A 158 31.52 32.17 -26.02
CA ASN A 158 32.21 32.37 -27.31
C ASN A 158 31.34 32.04 -28.53
N ASP A 159 30.12 32.58 -28.56
CA ASP A 159 29.15 32.43 -29.65
C ASP A 159 28.66 31.00 -29.93
N THR A 160 28.82 30.10 -28.95
CA THR A 160 28.37 28.70 -29.08
C THR A 160 26.93 28.48 -28.63
N ILE A 161 26.37 29.36 -27.79
CA ILE A 161 24.99 29.30 -27.32
C ILE A 161 24.29 30.60 -27.68
N THR A 162 23.30 30.53 -28.57
CA THR A 162 22.44 31.68 -28.91
C THR A 162 21.16 31.62 -28.09
N VAL A 163 20.78 32.73 -27.47
CA VAL A 163 19.58 32.87 -26.66
C VAL A 163 18.63 33.85 -27.34
N THR A 164 17.40 33.42 -27.52
CA THR A 164 16.28 34.21 -28.08
C THR A 164 15.05 34.05 -27.21
N GLY A 165 14.11 34.98 -27.29
CA GLY A 165 12.94 34.95 -26.44
C GLY A 165 11.71 35.64 -27.01
N TRP A 166 10.55 35.11 -26.65
CA TRP A 166 9.22 35.56 -27.07
C TRP A 166 8.30 35.76 -25.87
N GLY A 167 7.44 36.77 -25.96
CA GLY A 167 6.46 37.11 -24.94
C GLY A 167 5.19 37.71 -25.53
N LEU A 168 4.17 37.82 -24.70
CA LEU A 168 2.96 38.54 -25.05
C LEU A 168 3.17 40.04 -24.88
N PRO A 169 2.62 40.88 -25.79
CA PRO A 169 2.67 42.33 -25.63
C PRO A 169 1.93 42.78 -24.37
N SER A 170 2.47 43.80 -23.71
CA SER A 170 1.85 44.47 -22.56
C SER A 170 0.63 45.27 -23.00
N ARG A 171 -0.27 45.55 -22.05
CA ARG A 171 -1.50 46.32 -22.26
C ARG A 171 -1.53 47.52 -21.32
N ASP A 172 -2.03 48.65 -21.79
CA ASP A 172 -2.25 49.83 -20.95
C ASP A 172 -3.62 49.80 -20.23
N VAL A 173 -3.93 50.88 -19.52
CA VAL A 173 -5.19 51.05 -18.77
C VAL A 173 -6.44 51.04 -19.65
N ASN A 174 -6.29 51.28 -20.96
CA ASN A 174 -7.37 51.30 -21.94
C ASN A 174 -7.41 50.01 -22.78
N ASP A 175 -6.69 48.96 -22.36
CA ASP A 175 -6.52 47.68 -23.06
C ASP A 175 -5.82 47.78 -24.44
N ASN A 176 -5.09 48.86 -24.70
CA ASN A 176 -4.30 48.97 -25.92
C ASN A 176 -2.97 48.22 -25.79
N LEU A 177 -2.61 47.47 -26.84
CA LEU A 177 -1.34 46.77 -26.91
C LEU A 177 -0.15 47.74 -26.98
N GLN A 178 0.90 47.39 -26.26
CA GLN A 178 2.16 48.12 -26.20
C GLN A 178 3.25 47.39 -26.99
N SER A 179 4.29 48.12 -27.40
CA SER A 179 5.44 47.58 -28.18
C SER A 179 6.46 46.80 -27.34
N TRP A 180 6.20 46.57 -26.06
CA TRP A 180 7.04 45.77 -25.17
C TRP A 180 6.25 44.60 -24.59
N PHE A 181 6.96 43.56 -24.15
CA PHE A 181 6.32 42.39 -23.54
C PHE A 181 5.79 42.67 -22.11
N ASP A 182 4.80 41.90 -21.68
CA ASP A 182 4.31 41.88 -20.31
C ASP A 182 5.16 40.96 -19.43
N ALA A 183 5.91 41.53 -18.49
CA ALA A 183 6.76 40.79 -17.56
C ALA A 183 5.98 39.95 -16.53
N ALA A 184 4.69 40.23 -16.30
CA ALA A 184 3.86 39.43 -15.40
C ALA A 184 3.35 38.13 -16.06
N GLN A 185 3.42 38.06 -17.40
CA GLN A 185 3.03 36.90 -18.19
C GLN A 185 4.20 35.92 -18.36
N LYS A 186 3.87 34.72 -18.84
CA LYS A 186 4.89 33.74 -19.19
C LYS A 186 5.61 34.18 -20.46
N ILE A 187 6.93 34.02 -20.47
CA ILE A 187 7.77 34.16 -21.65
C ILE A 187 8.32 32.78 -22.06
N LYS A 188 8.75 32.69 -23.31
CA LYS A 188 9.41 31.53 -23.89
C LYS A 188 10.83 31.91 -24.25
N ILE A 189 11.80 31.15 -23.78
CA ILE A 189 13.22 31.32 -24.11
C ILE A 189 13.70 30.09 -24.87
N LEU A 190 14.43 30.31 -25.97
CA LEU A 190 15.08 29.28 -26.76
C LEU A 190 16.59 29.45 -26.68
N PHE A 191 17.26 28.39 -26.27
CA PHE A 191 18.71 28.25 -26.30
C PHE A 191 19.08 27.35 -27.48
N THR A 192 19.84 27.87 -28.42
CA THR A 192 20.29 27.16 -29.61
C THR A 192 21.81 26.98 -29.52
N LEU A 193 22.26 25.74 -29.47
CA LEU A 193 23.69 25.42 -29.54
C LEU A 193 24.21 25.46 -30.97
N ILE A 194 25.51 25.69 -31.08
CA ILE A 194 26.26 25.41 -32.30
C ILE A 194 26.04 23.95 -32.71
N GLY A 195 25.55 23.75 -33.94
CA GLY A 195 25.06 22.43 -34.41
C GLY A 195 23.54 22.25 -34.39
N GLY A 196 22.77 23.27 -33.96
CA GLY A 196 21.31 23.33 -34.15
C GLY A 196 20.49 22.63 -33.07
N LYS A 197 21.11 22.13 -32.00
CA LYS A 197 20.37 21.55 -30.86
C LYS A 197 19.67 22.65 -30.07
N GLU A 198 18.38 22.47 -29.84
CA GLU A 198 17.52 23.45 -29.17
C GLU A 198 17.09 23.00 -27.77
N TYR A 199 17.08 23.93 -26.82
CA TYR A 199 16.53 23.79 -25.48
C TYR A 199 15.55 24.92 -25.22
N ARG A 200 14.39 24.59 -24.64
CA ARG A 200 13.30 25.54 -24.41
C ARG A 200 13.05 25.69 -22.91
N ALA A 201 12.88 26.94 -22.49
CA ALA A 201 12.48 27.28 -21.13
C ALA A 201 11.26 28.20 -21.18
N ASP A 202 10.15 27.73 -20.60
CA ASP A 202 8.88 28.45 -20.57
C ASP A 202 8.50 28.75 -19.12
N GLY A 203 8.23 30.01 -18.80
CA GLY A 203 7.89 30.39 -17.43
C GLY A 203 7.74 31.88 -17.22
N LYS A 204 7.42 32.27 -15.97
CA LYS A 204 7.42 33.68 -15.57
C LYS A 204 8.84 34.09 -15.17
N LEU A 205 9.13 35.38 -15.27
CA LEU A 205 10.38 35.95 -14.75
C LEU A 205 10.32 36.07 -13.21
N PRO A 206 11.44 35.90 -12.49
CA PRO A 206 12.74 35.46 -12.98
C PRO A 206 12.72 33.98 -13.39
N LEU A 207 13.39 33.66 -14.49
CA LEU A 207 13.47 32.31 -15.04
C LEU A 207 14.89 31.76 -14.88
N HIS A 208 15.00 30.51 -14.43
CA HIS A 208 16.27 29.80 -14.33
C HIS A 208 16.28 28.63 -15.31
N HIS A 209 17.40 28.44 -15.99
CA HIS A 209 17.60 27.30 -16.90
C HIS A 209 19.03 26.80 -16.80
N THR A 210 19.18 25.49 -16.76
CA THR A 210 20.49 24.82 -16.72
C THR A 210 20.63 23.93 -17.94
N MET A 211 21.78 24.00 -18.58
CA MET A 211 22.15 23.10 -19.68
C MET A 211 23.62 22.72 -19.58
N VAL A 212 23.97 21.54 -20.08
CA VAL A 212 25.35 21.02 -20.05
C VAL A 212 25.90 20.92 -21.46
N THR A 213 27.09 21.48 -21.66
CA THR A 213 27.84 21.40 -22.92
C THR A 213 29.25 20.87 -22.62
N GLY A 214 29.56 19.66 -23.06
CA GLY A 214 30.83 19.01 -22.73
C GLY A 214 30.97 18.78 -21.22
N ASN A 215 31.97 19.42 -20.60
CA ASN A 215 32.25 19.39 -19.17
C ASN A 215 31.88 20.70 -18.45
N ILE A 216 31.03 21.53 -19.06
CA ILE A 216 30.58 22.81 -18.51
C ILE A 216 29.07 22.78 -18.33
N GLU A 217 28.63 23.06 -17.12
CA GLU A 217 27.25 23.38 -16.79
C GLU A 217 27.04 24.89 -16.94
N HIS A 218 26.11 25.28 -17.79
CA HIS A 218 25.71 26.66 -17.99
C HIS A 218 24.43 26.92 -17.21
N ARG A 219 24.50 27.77 -16.19
CA ARG A 219 23.37 28.23 -15.38
C ARG A 219 22.95 29.61 -15.86
N PHE A 220 21.80 29.67 -16.51
CA PHE A 220 21.22 30.91 -16.99
C PHE A 220 20.18 31.43 -16.00
N THR A 221 20.30 32.70 -15.67
CA THR A 221 19.29 33.46 -14.92
C THR A 221 18.78 34.60 -15.77
N ILE A 222 17.48 34.61 -16.04
CA ILE A 222 16.81 35.62 -16.85
C ILE A 222 15.95 36.48 -15.94
N LYS A 223 16.17 37.80 -15.96
CA LYS A 223 15.45 38.80 -15.17
C LYS A 223 14.93 39.91 -16.06
N THR A 224 13.94 40.64 -15.56
CA THR A 224 13.48 41.89 -16.16
C THR A 224 14.60 42.92 -16.17
N SER A 225 14.76 43.65 -17.27
CA SER A 225 15.62 44.85 -17.31
C SER A 225 14.87 46.08 -16.81
N GLU A 226 15.61 47.13 -16.43
CA GLU A 226 15.04 48.46 -16.20
C GLU A 226 14.48 49.07 -17.50
N ALA A 227 15.06 48.71 -18.65
CA ALA A 227 14.57 49.12 -19.95
C ALA A 227 13.36 48.27 -20.39
N LYS A 228 12.24 48.93 -20.70
CA LYS A 228 11.01 48.25 -21.17
C LYS A 228 11.29 47.39 -22.39
N GLY A 229 10.75 46.17 -22.41
CA GLY A 229 10.90 45.24 -23.52
C GLY A 229 12.18 44.38 -23.46
N PHE A 230 13.15 44.73 -22.62
CA PHE A 230 14.41 44.01 -22.50
C PHE A 230 14.39 43.04 -21.31
N VAL A 231 15.08 41.93 -21.48
CA VAL A 231 15.48 41.03 -20.39
C VAL A 231 16.98 41.01 -20.26
N VAL A 232 17.46 40.79 -19.05
CA VAL A 232 18.86 40.57 -18.73
C VAL A 232 19.05 39.08 -18.50
N VAL A 233 19.99 38.49 -19.22
CA VAL A 233 20.40 37.10 -19.07
C VAL A 233 21.81 37.10 -18.50
N THR A 234 21.97 36.40 -17.39
CA THR A 234 23.26 36.15 -16.76
C THR A 234 23.60 34.67 -16.91
N GLU A 235 24.74 34.39 -17.52
CA GLU A 235 25.35 33.07 -17.59
C GLU A 235 26.37 32.94 -16.46
N GLN A 236 26.22 31.89 -15.67
CA GLN A 236 27.26 31.40 -14.78
C GLN A 236 27.71 30.03 -15.29
N ARG A 237 29.02 29.88 -15.52
CA ARG A 237 29.62 28.62 -15.95
C ARG A 237 30.14 27.88 -14.74
N CYS A 238 29.76 26.63 -14.62
CA CYS A 238 30.19 25.76 -13.55
C CYS A 238 30.82 24.51 -14.14
N ARG A 239 31.83 23.98 -13.46
CA ARG A 239 32.43 22.72 -13.87
C ARG A 239 31.38 21.62 -13.72
N PHE A 240 31.08 20.93 -14.82
CA PHE A 240 30.23 19.75 -14.79
C PHE A 240 31.11 18.49 -14.68
N PRO A 241 30.84 17.61 -13.70
CA PRO A 241 31.62 16.40 -13.48
C PRO A 241 31.60 15.39 -14.65
#